data_AF-A0A2G9YEA2-F1
#
_entry.id   AF-A0A2G9YEA2-F1
#
_cell.length_a   1.000
_cell.length_b   1.000
_cell.length_c   1.000
_cell.angle_alpha   90.00
_cell.angle_beta   90.00
_cell.angle_gamma   90.00
#
_symmetry.space_group_name_H-M   'P 1'
#
loop_
_entity.id
_entity.type
_entity.pdbx_description
1 polymer ?
#
loop_
_entity_poly.entity_id
_entity_poly.type
_entity_poly.pdbx_seq_one_letter_code
_entity_poly.pdbx_strand_id
1 'polypeptide(L)'
;MNHNEVKNLIENIITSYNVRLKLVENIITNTRKTLEEFKTKREEMSRKLRDSLAKSANLRKKDFNKMMEEILQVQTKREENINKMLADFHKEEEQVVAKLKNLLQKGEEIRIKDFKKMLIKIKNSQEVREKSTGEKVTSEIERMRQEVSEMLTVFKKEREKMVLVLNHKL
;
A
#
# COMPACT_ATOMS: atom_id res chain seq x y z
N MET A 1 34.10 23.12 -1.54
CA MET A 1 33.10 22.96 -0.47
C MET A 1 33.80 23.10 0.86
N ASN A 2 33.58 24.21 1.56
CA ASN A 2 34.07 24.41 2.93
C ASN A 2 33.16 23.68 3.94
N HIS A 3 33.57 23.61 5.21
CA HIS A 3 32.85 22.88 6.26
C HIS A 3 31.40 23.38 6.43
N ASN A 4 31.18 24.69 6.31
CA ASN A 4 29.86 25.30 6.49
C ASN A 4 28.91 24.98 5.32
N GLU A 5 29.43 24.93 4.09
CA GLU A 5 28.67 24.50 2.90
C GLU A 5 28.25 23.03 2.97
N VAL A 6 29.12 22.15 3.50
CA VAL A 6 28.79 20.73 3.70
C VAL A 6 27.70 20.58 4.77
N LYS A 7 27.80 21.32 5.87
CA LYS A 7 26.80 21.34 6.93
C LYS A 7 25.42 21.77 6.40
N ASN A 8 25.35 22.90 5.70
CA ASN A 8 24.11 23.40 5.09
C ASN A 8 23.51 22.39 4.09
N LEU A 9 24.35 21.73 3.28
CA LEU A 9 23.89 20.69 2.36
C LEU A 9 23.29 19.49 3.10
N ILE A 10 23.91 19.02 4.18
CA ILE A 10 23.37 17.92 5.00
C ILE A 10 22.03 18.31 5.63
N GLU A 11 21.92 19.52 6.18
CA GLU A 11 20.69 20.04 6.78
C GLU A 11 19.54 20.13 5.76
N ASN A 12 19.84 20.59 4.54
CA ASN A 12 18.87 20.60 3.44
C ASN A 12 18.43 19.18 3.04
N ILE A 13 19.36 18.22 2.97
CA ILE A 13 19.04 16.81 2.67
C ILE A 13 18.16 16.22 3.79
N ILE A 14 18.52 16.43 5.05
CA ILE A 14 17.70 15.98 6.20
C ILE A 14 16.29 16.54 6.10
N THR A 15 16.15 17.83 5.78
CA THR A 15 14.84 18.47 5.61
C THR A 15 14.03 17.81 4.51
N SER A 16 14.64 17.55 3.34
CA SER A 16 14.00 16.84 2.23
C SER A 16 13.52 15.43 2.64
N TYR A 17 14.36 14.67 3.37
CA TYR A 17 13.99 13.35 3.87
C TYR A 17 12.87 13.40 4.92
N ASN A 18 12.87 14.37 5.81
CA ASN A 18 11.78 14.56 6.78
C ASN A 18 10.45 14.87 6.09
N VAL A 19 10.46 15.67 5.01
CA VAL A 19 9.26 15.92 4.20
C VAL A 19 8.78 14.62 3.55
N ARG A 20 9.69 13.82 2.97
CA ARG A 20 9.36 12.51 2.41
C ARG A 20 8.80 11.54 3.45
N LEU A 21 9.38 11.48 4.65
CA LEU A 21 8.91 10.64 5.76
C LEU A 21 7.46 10.99 6.11
N LYS A 22 7.12 12.28 6.24
CA LYS A 22 5.74 12.71 6.47
C LYS A 22 4.81 12.32 5.33
N LEU A 23 5.26 12.42 4.09
CA LEU A 23 4.48 11.98 2.93
C LEU A 23 4.22 10.47 2.97
N VAL A 24 5.23 9.67 3.30
CA VAL A 24 5.13 8.22 3.45
C VAL A 24 4.19 7.85 4.58
N GLU A 25 4.28 8.52 5.74
CA GLU A 25 3.35 8.34 6.87
C GLU A 25 1.90 8.61 6.45
N ASN A 26 1.67 9.67 5.68
CA ASN A 26 0.35 9.98 5.12
C ASN A 26 -0.13 8.90 4.15
N ILE A 27 0.75 8.42 3.25
CA ILE A 27 0.43 7.33 2.32
C ILE A 27 0.08 6.06 3.09
N ILE A 28 0.86 5.70 4.11
CA ILE A 28 0.61 4.54 4.98
C ILE A 28 -0.76 4.65 5.64
N THR A 29 -1.03 5.81 6.24
CA THR A 29 -2.29 6.06 6.96
C THR A 29 -3.49 5.98 6.03
N ASN A 30 -3.41 6.62 4.86
CA ASN A 30 -4.46 6.59 3.86
C ASN A 30 -4.66 5.19 3.28
N THR A 31 -3.57 4.47 2.99
CA THR A 31 -3.63 3.09 2.48
C THR A 31 -4.32 2.18 3.49
N ARG A 32 -3.94 2.24 4.77
CA ARG A 32 -4.59 1.46 5.82
C ARG A 32 -6.08 1.77 5.94
N LYS A 33 -6.45 3.05 5.88
CA LYS A 33 -7.87 3.47 5.88
C LYS A 33 -8.63 2.89 4.70
N THR A 34 -8.09 2.99 3.49
CA THR A 34 -8.71 2.42 2.28
C THR A 34 -8.85 0.91 2.36
N LEU A 35 -7.84 0.19 2.89
CA LEU A 35 -7.91 -1.26 3.10
C LEU A 35 -9.04 -1.63 4.07
N GLU A 36 -9.20 -0.91 5.17
CA GLU A 36 -10.30 -1.16 6.10
C GLU A 36 -11.68 -0.86 5.52
N GLU A 37 -11.81 0.21 4.71
CA GLU A 37 -13.04 0.49 3.98
C GLU A 37 -13.40 -0.64 3.01
N PHE A 38 -12.41 -1.20 2.29
CA PHE A 38 -12.62 -2.34 1.40
C PHE A 38 -13.01 -3.60 2.16
N LYS A 39 -12.33 -3.89 3.28
CA LYS A 39 -12.66 -5.02 4.14
C LYS A 39 -14.10 -4.94 4.64
N THR A 40 -14.52 -3.78 5.14
CA THR A 40 -15.88 -3.54 5.64
C THR A 40 -16.93 -3.73 4.54
N LYS A 41 -16.72 -3.13 3.35
CA LYS A 41 -17.64 -3.27 2.21
C LYS A 41 -17.78 -4.73 1.76
N ARG A 42 -16.67 -5.47 1.75
CA ARG A 42 -16.64 -6.89 1.38
C ARG A 42 -17.38 -7.76 2.40
N GLU A 43 -17.17 -7.53 3.70
CA GLU A 43 -17.88 -8.25 4.76
C GLU A 43 -19.39 -8.03 4.70
N GLU A 44 -19.82 -6.78 4.47
CA GLU A 44 -21.23 -6.44 4.26
C GLU A 44 -21.81 -7.18 3.06
N MET A 45 -21.10 -7.20 1.94
CA MET A 45 -21.53 -7.89 0.72
C MET A 45 -21.60 -9.41 0.90
N SER A 46 -20.58 -10.01 1.51
CA SER A 46 -20.53 -11.44 1.81
C SER A 46 -21.72 -11.88 2.66
N ARG A 47 -22.07 -11.09 3.68
CA ARG A 47 -23.26 -11.30 4.50
C ARG A 47 -24.56 -11.22 3.68
N LYS A 48 -24.78 -10.15 2.91
CA LYS A 48 -25.97 -10.00 2.06
C LYS A 48 -26.14 -11.16 1.08
N LEU A 49 -25.04 -11.67 0.53
CA LEU A 49 -25.08 -12.79 -0.40
C LEU A 49 -25.36 -14.12 0.32
N ARG A 50 -24.74 -14.36 1.48
CA ARG A 50 -25.06 -15.53 2.32
C ARG A 50 -26.54 -15.59 2.67
N ASP A 51 -27.13 -14.45 3.02
CA ASP A 51 -28.55 -14.37 3.37
C ASP A 51 -29.45 -14.66 2.16
N SER A 52 -29.11 -14.14 0.97
CA SER A 52 -29.84 -14.45 -0.27
C SER A 52 -29.71 -15.92 -0.69
N LEU A 53 -28.51 -16.50 -0.54
CA LEU A 53 -28.26 -17.90 -0.87
C LEU A 53 -28.93 -18.87 0.12
N ALA A 54 -28.96 -18.52 1.41
CA ALA A 54 -29.66 -19.31 2.42
C ALA A 54 -31.17 -19.40 2.14
N LYS A 55 -31.76 -18.34 1.59
CA LYS A 55 -33.18 -18.30 1.20
C LYS A 55 -33.50 -19.12 -0.06
N SER A 56 -32.51 -19.50 -0.87
CA SER A 56 -32.72 -20.16 -2.18
C SER A 56 -32.40 -21.67 -2.21
N ALA A 57 -32.31 -22.33 -1.05
CA ALA A 57 -32.26 -23.78 -0.83
C ALA A 57 -31.45 -24.61 -1.87
N ASN A 58 -30.11 -24.64 -1.75
CA ASN A 58 -29.19 -25.78 -2.00
C ASN A 58 -27.78 -25.38 -2.47
N LEU A 59 -26.81 -26.29 -2.22
CA LEU A 59 -25.40 -26.47 -2.70
C LEU A 59 -24.51 -25.23 -2.89
N ARG A 60 -25.01 -24.19 -3.54
CA ARG A 60 -24.30 -22.96 -3.92
C ARG A 60 -23.74 -22.17 -2.76
N LYS A 61 -24.25 -22.36 -1.54
CA LYS A 61 -23.69 -21.76 -0.31
C LYS A 61 -22.28 -22.28 -0.01
N LYS A 62 -22.00 -23.56 -0.28
CA LYS A 62 -20.68 -24.17 -0.06
C LYS A 62 -19.67 -23.64 -1.07
N ASP A 63 -20.04 -23.59 -2.34
CA ASP A 63 -19.19 -23.05 -3.41
C ASP A 63 -18.92 -21.55 -3.22
N PHE A 64 -19.94 -20.79 -2.81
CA PHE A 64 -19.77 -19.39 -2.45
C PHE A 64 -18.81 -19.19 -1.28
N ASN A 65 -18.96 -19.98 -0.21
CA ASN A 65 -18.06 -19.90 0.94
C ASN A 65 -16.62 -20.20 0.54
N LYS A 66 -16.40 -21.23 -0.29
CA LYS A 66 -15.06 -21.59 -0.79
C LYS A 66 -14.46 -20.46 -1.63
N MET A 67 -15.21 -19.92 -2.59
CA MET A 67 -14.76 -18.79 -3.42
C MET A 67 -14.46 -17.54 -2.58
N MET A 68 -15.28 -17.23 -1.58
CA MET A 68 -15.02 -16.12 -0.67
C MET A 68 -13.78 -16.34 0.19
N GLU A 69 -13.54 -17.57 0.65
CA GLU A 69 -12.35 -17.92 1.42
C GLU A 69 -11.08 -17.75 0.59
N GLU A 70 -11.07 -18.21 -0.67
CA GLU A 70 -9.96 -18.01 -1.60
C GLU A 70 -9.70 -16.53 -1.86
N ILE A 71 -10.74 -15.73 -2.11
CA ILE A 71 -10.63 -14.28 -2.30
C ILE A 71 -10.06 -13.62 -1.03
N LEU A 72 -10.53 -14.01 0.15
CA LEU A 72 -10.06 -13.47 1.42
C LEU A 72 -8.58 -13.76 1.64
N GLN A 73 -8.15 -15.00 1.41
CA GLN A 73 -6.75 -15.39 1.57
C GLN A 73 -5.81 -14.61 0.64
N VAL A 74 -6.18 -14.47 -0.64
CA VAL A 74 -5.38 -13.70 -1.61
C VAL A 74 -5.29 -12.23 -1.19
N GLN A 75 -6.40 -11.64 -0.75
CA GLN A 75 -6.45 -10.24 -0.34
C GLN A 75 -5.66 -9.99 0.95
N THR A 76 -5.82 -10.82 1.98
CA THR A 76 -5.04 -10.70 3.22
C THR A 76 -3.55 -10.78 2.94
N LYS A 77 -3.12 -11.72 2.09
CA LYS A 77 -1.71 -11.83 1.71
C LYS A 77 -1.20 -10.61 0.93
N ARG A 78 -2.03 -10.01 0.08
CA ARG A 78 -1.69 -8.75 -0.62
C ARG A 78 -1.60 -7.58 0.37
N GLU A 79 -2.53 -7.46 1.30
CA GLU A 79 -2.52 -6.44 2.35
C GLU A 79 -1.27 -6.53 3.23
N GLU A 80 -0.89 -7.74 3.65
CA GLU A 80 0.35 -8.00 4.39
C GLU A 80 1.59 -7.57 3.59
N ASN A 81 1.65 -7.91 2.31
CA ASN A 81 2.76 -7.54 1.43
C ASN A 81 2.87 -6.01 1.27
N ILE A 82 1.75 -5.31 1.07
CA ILE A 82 1.74 -3.84 0.95
C ILE A 82 2.21 -3.21 2.26
N ASN A 83 1.67 -3.66 3.40
CA ASN A 83 2.07 -3.16 4.72
C ASN A 83 3.56 -3.39 4.98
N LYS A 84 4.09 -4.56 4.60
CA LYS A 84 5.52 -4.87 4.72
C LYS A 84 6.37 -3.95 3.85
N MET A 85 6.04 -3.77 2.57
CA MET A 85 6.77 -2.89 1.66
C MET A 85 6.83 -1.45 2.18
N LEU A 86 5.70 -0.94 2.68
CA LEU A 86 5.64 0.42 3.24
C LEU A 86 6.45 0.54 4.55
N ALA A 87 6.41 -0.47 5.42
CA ALA A 87 7.18 -0.48 6.65
C ALA A 87 8.70 -0.55 6.38
N ASP A 88 9.12 -1.40 5.44
CA ASP A 88 10.52 -1.52 5.02
C ASP A 88 11.01 -0.19 4.43
N PHE A 89 10.21 0.45 3.57
CA PHE A 89 10.55 1.76 3.01
C PHE A 89 10.71 2.84 4.08
N HIS A 90 9.75 2.93 5.02
CA HIS A 90 9.81 3.89 6.11
C HIS A 90 11.06 3.71 6.98
N LYS A 91 11.37 2.46 7.38
CA LYS A 91 12.55 2.13 8.18
C LYS A 91 13.85 2.51 7.46
N GLU A 92 13.92 2.33 6.16
CA GLU A 92 15.11 2.71 5.39
C GLU A 92 15.31 4.22 5.32
N GLU A 93 14.24 4.99 5.13
CA GLU A 93 14.29 6.46 5.14
C GLU A 93 14.71 6.99 6.54
N GLU A 94 14.19 6.40 7.62
CA GLU A 94 14.63 6.70 8.99
C GLU A 94 16.12 6.44 9.20
N GLN A 95 16.64 5.32 8.68
CA GLN A 95 18.07 5.01 8.76
C GLN A 95 18.94 6.02 8.03
N VAL A 96 18.48 6.54 6.88
CA VAL A 96 19.20 7.59 6.16
C VAL A 96 19.23 8.87 6.98
N VAL A 97 18.10 9.29 7.55
CA VAL A 97 18.04 10.46 8.43
C VAL A 97 18.95 10.29 9.65
N ALA A 98 18.92 9.13 10.30
CA ALA A 98 19.76 8.84 11.46
C ALA A 98 21.26 8.92 11.13
N LYS A 99 21.68 8.35 9.99
CA LYS A 99 23.08 8.42 9.52
C LYS A 99 23.51 9.87 9.23
N LEU A 100 22.65 10.66 8.60
CA LEU A 100 22.92 12.08 8.31
C LEU A 100 23.01 12.92 9.59
N LYS A 101 22.14 12.68 10.58
CA LYS A 101 22.21 13.34 11.90
C LYS A 101 23.48 12.99 12.66
N ASN A 102 23.88 11.72 12.66
CA ASN A 102 25.11 11.26 13.31
C ASN A 102 26.34 11.93 12.71
N LEU A 103 26.35 12.14 11.39
CA LEU A 103 27.41 12.88 10.70
C LEU A 103 27.48 14.34 11.15
N LEU A 104 26.34 15.05 11.24
CA LEU A 104 26.33 16.42 11.77
C LEU A 104 26.86 16.50 13.21
N GLN A 105 26.53 15.51 14.05
CA GLN A 105 27.01 15.45 15.43
C GLN A 105 28.51 15.15 15.54
N LYS A 106 29.09 14.39 14.60
CA LYS A 106 30.51 14.05 14.61
C LYS A 106 31.44 15.20 14.22
N GLY A 107 30.89 16.35 13.83
CA GLY A 107 31.50 17.67 13.97
C GLY A 107 32.78 17.99 13.19
N GLU A 108 33.79 17.14 13.15
CA GLU A 108 35.18 17.60 12.90
C GLU A 108 36.04 16.65 12.02
N GLU A 109 35.58 15.45 11.66
CA GLU A 109 36.38 14.51 10.82
C GLU A 109 35.67 13.97 9.57
N ILE A 110 34.60 14.62 9.10
CA ILE A 110 34.00 14.22 7.83
C ILE A 110 34.93 14.62 6.70
N ARG A 111 35.77 13.66 6.26
CA ARG A 111 36.47 13.78 4.99
C ARG A 111 35.41 13.96 3.92
N ILE A 112 35.44 15.09 3.21
CA ILE A 112 34.53 15.42 2.10
C ILE A 112 34.37 14.24 1.11
N LYS A 113 35.41 13.40 0.98
CA LYS A 113 35.41 12.16 0.20
C LYS A 113 34.38 11.12 0.68
N ASP A 114 34.26 10.89 1.98
CA ASP A 114 33.33 9.90 2.55
C ASP A 114 31.89 10.39 2.45
N PHE A 115 31.69 11.69 2.64
CA PHE A 115 30.39 12.34 2.40
C PHE A 115 29.95 12.22 0.94
N LYS A 116 30.83 12.53 -0.02
CA LYS A 116 30.54 12.37 -1.46
C LYS A 116 30.19 10.92 -1.83
N LYS A 117 30.94 9.94 -1.31
CA LYS A 117 30.63 8.52 -1.52
C LYS A 117 29.24 8.14 -1.00
N MET A 118 28.86 8.68 0.15
CA MET A 118 27.53 8.44 0.72
C MET A 118 26.42 9.11 -0.09
N LEU A 119 26.61 10.35 -0.57
CA LEU A 119 25.66 11.02 -1.45
C LEU A 119 25.43 10.24 -2.75
N ILE A 120 26.49 9.70 -3.34
CA ILE A 120 26.38 8.84 -4.53
C ILE A 120 25.59 7.57 -4.20
N LYS A 121 25.86 6.92 -3.06
CA LYS A 121 25.08 5.76 -2.61
C LYS A 121 23.60 6.09 -2.39
N ILE A 122 23.31 7.23 -1.76
CA ILE A 122 21.95 7.70 -1.52
C ILE A 122 21.23 7.97 -2.84
N LYS A 123 21.87 8.70 -3.75
CA LYS A 123 21.31 9.03 -5.07
C LYS A 123 21.01 7.78 -5.89
N ASN A 124 21.97 6.85 -5.98
CA ASN A 124 21.77 5.59 -6.70
C ASN A 124 20.67 4.74 -6.08
N SER A 125 20.56 4.74 -4.74
CA SER A 125 19.48 4.04 -4.04
C SER A 125 18.13 4.69 -4.30
N GLN A 126 18.05 6.02 -4.40
CA GLN A 126 16.81 6.75 -4.73
C GLN A 126 16.34 6.49 -6.17
N GLU A 127 17.23 6.55 -7.16
CA GLU A 127 16.86 6.31 -8.56
C GLU A 127 16.30 4.91 -8.81
N VAL A 128 16.79 3.91 -8.07
CA VAL A 128 16.24 2.54 -8.11
C VAL A 128 14.88 2.44 -7.40
N ARG A 129 14.66 3.24 -6.35
CA ARG A 129 13.44 3.19 -5.52
C ARG A 129 12.26 3.93 -6.13
N GLU A 130 12.48 5.12 -6.69
CA GLU A 130 11.41 5.89 -7.36
C GLU A 130 10.80 5.09 -8.51
N LYS A 131 11.62 4.34 -9.25
CA LYS A 131 11.15 3.46 -10.34
C LYS A 131 10.51 2.15 -9.88
N SER A 132 10.77 1.67 -8.66
CA SER A 132 10.35 0.30 -8.27
C SER A 132 9.29 0.25 -7.19
N THR A 133 9.25 1.17 -6.23
CA THR A 133 8.31 1.08 -5.10
C THR A 133 7.07 1.95 -5.33
N GLY A 134 7.25 3.17 -5.82
CA GLY A 134 6.14 4.11 -6.09
C GLY A 134 5.19 3.60 -7.17
N GLU A 135 5.73 3.16 -8.32
CA GLU A 135 4.94 2.57 -9.40
C GLU A 135 4.27 1.26 -8.98
N LYS A 136 4.96 0.37 -8.23
CA LYS A 136 4.38 -0.90 -7.79
C LYS A 136 3.26 -0.72 -6.78
N VAL A 137 3.42 0.15 -5.79
CA VAL A 137 2.34 0.40 -4.81
C VAL A 137 1.14 1.05 -5.48
N THR A 138 1.36 2.04 -6.36
CA THR A 138 0.27 2.72 -7.07
C THR A 138 -0.46 1.76 -8.02
N SER A 139 0.28 0.98 -8.81
CA SER A 139 -0.32 0.01 -9.74
C SER A 139 -1.05 -1.13 -9.01
N GLU A 140 -0.54 -1.60 -7.88
CA GLU A 140 -1.24 -2.59 -7.05
C GLU A 140 -2.54 -2.03 -6.44
N ILE A 141 -2.53 -0.79 -5.94
CA ILE A 141 -3.74 -0.13 -5.42
C ILE A 141 -4.78 0.06 -6.53
N GLU A 142 -4.36 0.49 -7.72
CA GLU A 142 -5.28 0.64 -8.86
C GLU A 142 -5.81 -0.71 -9.36
N ARG A 143 -4.97 -1.77 -9.38
CA ARG A 143 -5.44 -3.12 -9.68
C ARG A 143 -6.48 -3.59 -8.67
N MET A 144 -6.26 -3.36 -7.37
CA MET A 144 -7.24 -3.69 -6.33
C MET A 144 -8.57 -2.93 -6.53
N ARG A 145 -8.51 -1.64 -6.89
CA ARG A 145 -9.71 -0.85 -7.21
C ARG A 145 -10.47 -1.42 -8.41
N GLN A 146 -9.75 -1.78 -9.47
CA GLN A 146 -10.34 -2.32 -10.67
C GLN A 146 -10.97 -3.70 -10.44
N GLU A 147 -10.29 -4.60 -9.72
CA GLU A 147 -10.83 -5.92 -9.34
C GLU A 147 -12.10 -5.79 -8.48
N VAL A 148 -12.12 -4.86 -7.51
CA VAL A 148 -13.33 -4.58 -6.69
C VAL A 148 -14.46 -4.03 -7.57
N SER A 149 -14.15 -3.15 -8.52
CA SER A 149 -15.14 -2.60 -9.47
C SER A 149 -15.73 -3.69 -10.38
N GLU A 150 -14.89 -4.55 -10.94
CA GLU A 150 -15.32 -5.67 -11.79
C GLU A 150 -16.19 -6.65 -10.99
N MET A 151 -15.75 -7.01 -9.79
CA MET A 151 -16.53 -7.84 -8.86
C MET A 151 -17.90 -7.22 -8.58
N LEU A 152 -17.97 -5.92 -8.26
CA LEU A 152 -19.23 -5.19 -8.05
C LEU A 152 -20.14 -5.22 -9.29
N THR A 153 -19.55 -5.11 -10.48
CA THR A 153 -20.28 -5.11 -11.75
C THR A 153 -20.90 -6.48 -12.02
N VAL A 154 -20.14 -7.56 -11.80
CA VAL A 154 -20.61 -8.94 -11.91
C VAL A 154 -21.74 -9.19 -10.90
N PHE A 155 -21.57 -8.76 -9.64
CA PHE A 155 -22.61 -8.89 -8.62
C PHE A 155 -23.90 -8.17 -8.99
N LYS A 156 -23.81 -6.95 -9.56
CA LYS A 156 -25.00 -6.19 -9.97
C LYS A 156 -25.78 -6.92 -11.07
N LYS A 157 -25.08 -7.44 -12.09
CA LYS A 157 -25.69 -8.22 -13.18
C LYS A 157 -26.36 -9.49 -12.69
N GLU A 158 -25.71 -10.25 -11.81
CA GLU A 158 -26.29 -11.47 -11.24
C GLU A 158 -27.53 -11.16 -10.39
N ARG A 159 -27.55 -10.04 -9.66
CA ARG A 159 -28.74 -9.59 -8.93
C ARG A 159 -29.91 -9.24 -9.86
N GLU A 160 -29.65 -8.53 -10.95
CA GLU A 160 -30.68 -8.16 -11.95
C GLU A 160 -31.28 -9.40 -12.61
N LYS A 161 -30.45 -10.39 -12.98
CA LYS A 161 -30.92 -11.69 -13.48
C LYS A 161 -31.78 -12.41 -12.45
N MET A 162 -31.39 -12.44 -11.18
CA MET A 162 -32.18 -13.08 -10.12
C MET A 162 -33.55 -12.44 -9.93
N VAL A 163 -33.65 -11.11 -10.03
CA VAL A 163 -34.93 -10.38 -9.95
C VAL A 163 -35.84 -10.73 -11.14
N LEU A 164 -35.28 -10.82 -12.35
CA LEU A 164 -36.03 -11.22 -13.55
C LEU A 164 -36.57 -12.65 -13.45
N VAL A 165 -35.78 -13.58 -12.92
CA VAL A 165 -36.19 -14.99 -12.72
C VAL A 165 -37.29 -15.13 -11.66
N LEU A 166 -37.29 -14.27 -10.64
CA LEU A 166 -38.35 -14.22 -9.62
C LEU A 166 -39.67 -13.64 -10.16
N ASN A 167 -39.60 -12.63 -11.02
CA ASN A 167 -40.79 -12.01 -11.61
C ASN A 167 -41.46 -12.86 -12.71
N HIS A 168 -40.75 -13.83 -13.30
CA HIS A 168 -41.32 -14.76 -14.28
C HIS A 168 -41.95 -16.02 -13.65
N LYS A 169 -41.90 -16.17 -12.33
CA LYS A 169 -42.50 -17.30 -11.58
C LYS A 169 -43.78 -16.93 -10.80
N LEU A 170 -44.28 -15.71 -10.98
CA LEU A 170 -45.62 -15.26 -10.55
C LEU A 170 -46.48 -15.06 -11.80
#